data_AF-A0A258Q6V8-F1
#
_entry.id   AF-A0A258Q6V8-F1
#
_cell.length_a   1.000
_cell.length_b   1.000
_cell.length_c   1.000
_cell.angle_alpha   90.00
_cell.angle_beta   90.00
_cell.angle_gamma   90.00
#
_symmetry.space_group_name_H-M   'P 1'
#
loop_
_entity.id
_entity.type
_entity.pdbx_description
1 polymer ?
#
loop_
_entity_poly.entity_id
_entity_poly.type
_entity_poly.pdbx_seq_one_letter_code
_entity_poly.pdbx_strand_id
1 'polypeptide(L)'
;MLTIATIVDSLGGEISGDATTNIHRVGSLAFAQAGAISFFMDTKYSSALAQTQASAVVLTPQHANLTALPKILTDNPYAYFAKISALLNPVILPAVGIHASAIIGEGSSIDPSASIGCHAVIGDRVRVAAGVIIGAGCVIEQDVIIAESTQLEPNVTVKHGTQIGKSCHLFSGCVIGNDGFGYAEDNGRWVKIPQVGRVVIGDYVDIGANTTIDRGAIDDTVIEEGVKLDNLIQIAHNCHIGAHTVIAGCVGIAGSAKIGKHCKIGGAAMILGHLSIADHVTISPGSMIMRSIRQSGTYTALMPFQEHETWLKTAANIRHLNQLTDKIKALEDAIHQLSPENVSNSMDIHEILDHLPHRYPFVLIDRVLSMEIGKEITALKNVTVNEPFFPGHFPYHPVMPGVLIVEAMAQAAAVLSFKTMDTKPNNDSVYYFAGIDSARFKKPVSPGDQIILNVKIDRILKGIWKYSGVATVDGVVVAEASMMCILKAIEKNN
;
A
#
# COMPACT_ATOMS: atom_id res chain seq x y z
N MET A 1 41.52 -17.64 22.02
CA MET A 1 42.22 -16.42 21.57
C MET A 1 42.73 -16.68 20.17
N LEU A 2 42.42 -15.82 19.21
CA LEU A 2 42.76 -15.96 17.78
C LEU A 2 43.43 -14.66 17.32
N THR A 3 44.36 -14.74 16.36
CA THR A 3 44.89 -13.54 15.70
C THR A 3 43.97 -13.10 14.55
N ILE A 4 44.08 -11.85 14.10
CA ILE A 4 43.40 -11.39 12.88
C ILE A 4 43.74 -12.29 11.68
N ALA A 5 45.01 -12.70 11.54
CA ALA A 5 45.43 -13.66 10.53
C ALA A 5 44.62 -14.97 10.59
N THR A 6 44.51 -15.57 11.78
CA THR A 6 43.77 -16.84 11.96
C THR A 6 42.29 -16.71 11.60
N ILE A 7 41.68 -15.56 11.95
CA ILE A 7 40.28 -15.27 11.62
C ILE A 7 40.10 -15.17 10.11
N VAL A 8 40.98 -14.44 9.42
CA VAL A 8 40.92 -14.29 7.96
C VAL A 8 41.24 -15.58 7.23
N ASP A 9 42.19 -16.38 7.70
CA ASP A 9 42.46 -17.72 7.13
C ASP A 9 41.22 -18.63 7.20
N SER A 10 40.41 -18.49 8.24
CA SER A 10 39.19 -19.29 8.45
C SER A 10 37.97 -18.76 7.68
N LEU A 11 37.83 -17.44 7.54
CA LEU A 11 36.59 -16.79 7.08
C LEU A 11 36.75 -15.99 5.77
N GLY A 12 37.97 -15.87 5.24
CA GLY A 12 38.33 -15.00 4.13
C GLY A 12 38.42 -13.52 4.53
N GLY A 13 38.50 -12.61 3.55
CA GLY A 13 38.65 -11.17 3.78
C GLY A 13 40.09 -10.67 3.63
N GLU A 14 40.28 -9.35 3.67
CA GLU A 14 41.59 -8.71 3.52
C GLU A 14 42.03 -8.05 4.83
N ILE A 15 43.28 -8.26 5.23
CA ILE A 15 43.84 -7.65 6.43
C ILE A 15 44.50 -6.31 6.08
N SER A 16 44.18 -5.26 6.84
CA SER A 16 44.89 -3.99 6.78
C SER A 16 45.34 -3.57 8.19
N GLY A 17 46.65 -3.42 8.39
CA GLY A 17 47.26 -3.20 9.70
C GLY A 17 47.94 -4.44 10.27
N ASP A 18 48.07 -4.53 11.59
CA ASP A 18 48.79 -5.63 12.26
C ASP A 18 47.98 -6.93 12.30
N ALA A 19 48.38 -7.91 11.48
CA ALA A 19 47.75 -9.23 11.40
C ALA A 19 47.94 -10.09 12.66
N THR A 20 48.89 -9.75 13.52
CA THR A 20 49.22 -10.49 14.75
C THR A 20 48.36 -10.07 15.95
N THR A 21 47.55 -9.04 15.79
CA THR A 21 46.66 -8.53 16.85
C THR A 21 45.75 -9.64 17.39
N ASN A 22 45.77 -9.84 18.70
CA ASN A 22 45.04 -10.88 19.40
C ASN A 22 43.60 -10.47 19.71
N ILE A 23 42.67 -11.34 19.33
CA ILE A 23 41.23 -11.20 19.54
C ILE A 23 40.72 -12.39 20.36
N HIS A 24 39.95 -12.12 21.41
CA HIS A 24 39.35 -13.17 22.24
C HIS A 24 37.87 -12.95 22.55
N ARG A 25 37.29 -11.83 22.11
CA ARG A 25 35.87 -11.55 22.28
C ARG A 25 35.36 -10.61 21.18
N VAL A 26 34.05 -10.53 21.05
CA VAL A 26 33.38 -9.48 20.27
C VAL A 26 32.95 -8.33 21.18
N GLY A 27 32.79 -7.13 20.63
CA GLY A 27 32.28 -5.97 21.36
C GLY A 27 31.70 -4.90 20.43
N SER A 28 30.76 -4.10 20.92
CA SER A 28 30.23 -2.95 20.18
C SER A 28 31.23 -1.80 20.15
N LEU A 29 31.19 -0.93 19.11
CA LEU A 29 32.13 0.20 19.01
C LEU A 29 32.16 1.08 20.28
N ALA A 30 31.01 1.31 20.91
CA ALA A 30 30.90 2.17 22.09
C ALA A 30 31.61 1.63 23.35
N PHE A 31 31.68 0.31 23.53
CA PHE A 31 32.13 -0.30 24.79
C PHE A 31 33.23 -1.34 24.61
N ALA A 32 33.61 -1.67 23.38
CA ALA A 32 34.69 -2.60 23.09
C ALA A 32 35.98 -2.12 23.77
N GLN A 33 36.68 -3.09 24.36
CA GLN A 33 37.96 -2.92 25.05
C GLN A 33 39.04 -3.70 24.32
N ALA A 34 40.30 -3.56 24.78
CA ALA A 34 41.41 -4.30 24.22
C ALA A 34 41.12 -5.83 24.16
N GLY A 35 41.48 -6.45 23.04
CA GLY A 35 41.21 -7.84 22.70
C GLY A 35 39.80 -8.11 22.14
N ALA A 36 38.95 -7.09 22.03
CA ALA A 36 37.69 -7.17 21.31
C ALA A 36 37.84 -6.80 19.84
N ILE A 37 37.07 -7.46 18.98
CA ILE A 37 36.83 -7.03 17.61
C ILE A 37 35.40 -6.52 17.48
N SER A 38 35.23 -5.42 16.73
CA SER A 38 33.94 -4.79 16.46
C SER A 38 33.67 -4.72 14.96
N PHE A 39 32.53 -4.17 14.53
CA PHE A 39 32.24 -3.92 13.13
C PHE A 39 31.73 -2.50 12.90
N PHE A 40 31.87 -2.01 11.67
CA PHE A 40 31.43 -0.70 11.24
C PHE A 40 30.80 -0.77 9.84
N MET A 41 29.59 -0.19 9.68
CA MET A 41 28.88 -0.16 8.40
C MET A 41 28.37 1.22 7.97
N ASP A 42 28.19 2.16 8.90
CA ASP A 42 27.47 3.41 8.64
C ASP A 42 28.22 4.58 9.25
N THR A 43 28.44 5.63 8.45
CA THR A 43 29.18 6.84 8.83
C THR A 43 28.54 7.60 9.99
N LYS A 44 27.26 7.37 10.29
CA LYS A 44 26.64 7.90 11.52
C LYS A 44 27.32 7.43 12.81
N TYR A 45 28.04 6.31 12.76
CA TYR A 45 28.80 5.77 13.88
C TYR A 45 30.28 6.18 13.87
N SER A 46 30.71 7.12 13.01
CA SER A 46 32.13 7.51 12.89
C SER A 46 32.71 8.03 14.20
N SER A 47 31.92 8.75 15.01
CA SER A 47 32.34 9.19 16.34
C SER A 47 32.63 8.00 17.27
N ALA A 48 31.78 6.98 17.26
CA ALA A 48 31.98 5.76 18.03
C ALA A 48 33.20 4.96 17.52
N LEU A 49 33.43 4.94 16.20
CA LEU A 49 34.62 4.33 15.61
C LEU A 49 35.91 5.02 16.04
N ALA A 50 35.91 6.35 16.13
CA ALA A 50 37.08 7.12 16.57
C ALA A 50 37.40 6.94 18.06
N GLN A 51 36.37 6.69 18.90
CA GLN A 51 36.51 6.59 20.35
C GLN A 51 36.69 5.15 20.86
N THR A 52 36.42 4.15 20.01
CA THR A 52 36.43 2.75 20.42
C THR A 52 37.79 2.30 20.96
N GLN A 53 37.78 1.42 21.97
CA GLN A 53 38.97 0.75 22.48
C GLN A 53 39.07 -0.70 21.95
N ALA A 54 38.35 -1.03 20.88
CA ALA A 54 38.49 -2.31 20.20
C ALA A 54 39.92 -2.49 19.66
N SER A 55 40.44 -3.71 19.72
CA SER A 55 41.75 -4.02 19.12
C SER A 55 41.69 -4.17 17.60
N ALA A 56 40.51 -4.46 17.04
CA ALA A 56 40.31 -4.51 15.60
C ALA A 56 38.87 -4.17 15.20
N VAL A 57 38.66 -3.81 13.94
CA VAL A 57 37.33 -3.55 13.37
C VAL A 57 37.16 -4.26 12.02
N VAL A 58 35.97 -4.82 11.80
CA VAL A 58 35.51 -5.31 10.49
C VAL A 58 34.74 -4.20 9.78
N LEU A 59 35.12 -3.85 8.56
CA LEU A 59 34.52 -2.73 7.82
C LEU A 59 34.68 -2.92 6.30
N THR A 60 33.99 -2.11 5.49
CA THR A 60 34.09 -2.20 4.04
C THR A 60 35.35 -1.49 3.51
N PRO A 61 35.94 -1.89 2.37
CA PRO A 61 37.14 -1.23 1.83
C PRO A 61 37.03 0.30 1.72
N GLN A 62 35.85 0.84 1.42
CA GLN A 62 35.59 2.28 1.32
C GLN A 62 35.79 3.03 2.64
N HIS A 63 35.62 2.35 3.77
CA HIS A 63 35.75 2.92 5.10
C HIS A 63 37.15 2.70 5.72
N ALA A 64 38.08 2.08 4.98
CA ALA A 64 39.40 1.68 5.50
C ALA A 64 40.22 2.82 6.10
N ASN A 65 40.04 4.03 5.59
CA ASN A 65 40.78 5.22 6.03
C ASN A 65 40.15 5.93 7.24
N LEU A 66 38.98 5.48 7.74
CA LEU A 66 38.30 6.11 8.87
C LEU A 66 38.88 5.75 10.24
N THR A 67 39.79 4.78 10.30
CA THR A 67 40.45 4.36 11.54
C THR A 67 41.85 3.86 11.28
N ALA A 68 42.77 4.05 12.22
CA ALA A 68 44.11 3.48 12.20
C ALA A 68 44.19 2.08 12.85
N LEU A 69 43.10 1.61 13.48
CA LEU A 69 43.07 0.28 14.09
C LEU A 69 43.33 -0.81 13.04
N PRO A 70 43.95 -1.94 13.45
CA PRO A 70 43.94 -3.16 12.65
C PRO A 70 42.52 -3.51 12.20
N LYS A 71 42.36 -3.89 10.93
CA LYS A 71 41.03 -4.10 10.36
C LYS A 71 40.97 -5.25 9.38
N ILE A 72 39.77 -5.84 9.30
CA ILE A 72 39.40 -6.86 8.29
C ILE A 72 38.44 -6.19 7.32
N LEU A 73 38.78 -6.21 6.04
CA LEU A 73 37.99 -5.63 4.96
C LEU A 73 37.12 -6.70 4.30
N THR A 74 35.83 -6.42 4.16
CA THR A 74 34.83 -7.31 3.56
C THR A 74 33.64 -6.53 3.03
N ASP A 75 32.94 -7.08 2.03
CA ASP A 75 31.76 -6.45 1.43
C ASP A 75 30.55 -6.43 2.39
N ASN A 76 30.50 -7.34 3.36
CA ASN A 76 29.39 -7.42 4.33
C ASN A 76 29.91 -7.55 5.78
N PRO A 77 30.28 -6.43 6.43
CA PRO A 77 30.83 -6.44 7.77
C PRO A 77 29.90 -7.04 8.82
N TYR A 78 28.59 -6.85 8.69
CA TYR A 78 27.63 -7.38 9.65
C TYR A 78 27.52 -8.91 9.60
N ALA A 79 27.43 -9.49 8.40
CA ALA A 79 27.44 -10.94 8.24
C ALA A 79 28.79 -11.54 8.68
N TYR A 80 29.91 -10.87 8.37
CA TYR A 80 31.23 -11.32 8.79
C TYR A 80 31.39 -11.27 10.31
N PHE A 81 30.91 -10.21 10.96
CA PHE A 81 30.89 -10.09 12.41
C PHE A 81 30.09 -11.22 13.08
N ALA A 82 28.95 -11.62 12.50
CA ALA A 82 28.19 -12.77 13.00
C ALA A 82 29.03 -14.07 12.94
N LYS A 83 29.78 -14.29 11.85
CA LYS A 83 30.69 -15.45 11.72
C LYS A 83 31.84 -15.41 12.73
N ILE A 84 32.46 -14.25 12.94
CA ILE A 84 33.49 -14.07 13.99
C ILE A 84 32.90 -14.37 15.37
N SER A 85 31.69 -13.85 15.64
CA SER A 85 31.00 -14.09 16.91
C SER A 85 30.81 -15.59 17.16
N ALA A 86 30.42 -16.36 16.14
CA ALA A 86 30.31 -17.81 16.25
C ALA A 86 31.68 -18.50 16.46
N LEU A 87 32.72 -18.06 15.75
CA LEU A 87 34.08 -18.62 15.88
C LEU A 87 34.69 -18.40 17.28
N LEU A 88 34.45 -17.24 17.88
CA LEU A 88 34.95 -16.89 19.21
C LEU A 88 34.10 -17.45 20.35
N ASN A 89 32.88 -17.90 20.07
CA ASN A 89 31.95 -18.47 21.05
C ASN A 89 31.46 -19.83 20.54
N PRO A 90 32.34 -20.85 20.46
CA PRO A 90 31.97 -22.16 19.98
C PRO A 90 30.89 -22.78 20.88
N VAL A 91 29.91 -23.44 20.27
CA VAL A 91 28.84 -24.14 20.99
C VAL A 91 29.45 -25.27 21.80
N ILE A 92 29.21 -25.28 23.11
CA ILE A 92 29.60 -26.38 23.99
C ILE A 92 28.57 -27.48 23.81
N LEU A 93 28.97 -28.57 23.15
CA LEU A 93 28.10 -29.73 22.96
C LEU A 93 28.08 -30.60 24.22
N PRO A 94 26.92 -31.09 24.67
CA PRO A 94 26.84 -32.02 25.78
C PRO A 94 27.50 -33.36 25.42
N ALA A 95 27.89 -34.11 26.44
CA ALA A 95 28.43 -35.45 26.24
C ALA A 95 27.38 -36.36 25.57
N VAL A 96 27.83 -37.16 24.61
CA VAL A 96 27.01 -38.19 23.97
C VAL A 96 26.59 -39.23 25.01
N GLY A 97 25.37 -39.76 24.86
CA GLY A 97 24.81 -40.79 25.72
C GLY A 97 23.57 -40.32 26.48
N ILE A 98 23.02 -41.25 27.25
CA ILE A 98 21.80 -41.05 28.03
C ILE A 98 22.19 -40.83 29.49
N HIS A 99 21.79 -39.69 30.07
CA HIS A 99 22.03 -39.44 31.48
C HIS A 99 21.32 -40.48 32.36
N ALA A 100 21.95 -40.92 33.45
CA ALA A 100 21.44 -42.00 34.30
C ALA A 100 20.06 -41.74 34.93
N SER A 101 19.65 -40.47 35.02
CA SER A 101 18.35 -40.06 35.56
C SER A 101 17.28 -39.81 34.49
N ALA A 102 17.58 -40.00 33.22
CA ALA A 102 16.59 -39.92 32.15
C ALA A 102 15.72 -41.20 32.15
N ILE A 103 14.44 -41.04 31.82
CA ILE A 103 13.48 -42.14 31.72
C ILE A 103 13.15 -42.35 30.26
N ILE A 104 13.29 -43.58 29.77
CA ILE A 104 13.02 -43.95 28.38
C ILE A 104 11.91 -45.00 28.34
N GLY A 105 10.83 -44.70 27.62
CA GLY A 105 9.68 -45.57 27.44
C GLY A 105 9.95 -46.77 26.51
N GLU A 106 8.96 -47.66 26.44
CA GLU A 106 9.08 -48.93 25.72
C GLU A 106 9.07 -48.73 24.19
N GLY A 107 9.84 -49.53 23.48
CA GLY A 107 9.90 -49.50 22.01
C GLY A 107 10.52 -48.23 21.42
N SER A 108 11.08 -47.36 22.24
CA SER A 108 11.81 -46.17 21.79
C SER A 108 13.18 -46.53 21.22
N SER A 109 13.57 -45.84 20.15
CA SER A 109 14.84 -46.03 19.45
C SER A 109 15.64 -44.74 19.52
N ILE A 110 16.78 -44.79 20.19
CA ILE A 110 17.68 -43.65 20.37
C ILE A 110 19.01 -43.98 19.70
N ASP A 111 19.43 -43.13 18.76
CA ASP A 111 20.72 -43.29 18.12
C ASP A 111 21.88 -43.17 19.13
N PRO A 112 22.93 -44.00 19.05
CA PRO A 112 24.05 -43.95 19.98
C PRO A 112 24.82 -42.63 20.03
N SER A 113 24.71 -41.80 18.99
CA SER A 113 25.32 -40.46 18.94
C SER A 113 24.47 -39.36 19.57
N ALA A 114 23.24 -39.66 19.99
CA ALA A 114 22.37 -38.70 20.65
C ALA A 114 22.82 -38.39 22.10
N SER A 115 22.46 -37.20 22.59
CA SER A 115 22.69 -36.78 23.97
C SER A 115 21.35 -36.53 24.67
N ILE A 116 21.09 -37.22 25.77
CA ILE A 116 19.87 -37.06 26.57
C ILE A 116 20.24 -36.56 27.96
N GLY A 117 19.76 -35.36 28.29
CA GLY A 117 20.05 -34.66 29.54
C GLY A 117 19.38 -35.26 30.78
N CYS A 118 19.78 -34.77 31.94
CA CYS A 118 19.25 -35.26 33.22
C CYS A 118 17.75 -35.00 33.36
N HIS A 119 17.04 -35.96 33.96
CA HIS A 119 15.58 -35.89 34.20
C HIS A 119 14.72 -35.68 32.94
N ALA A 120 15.26 -35.90 31.74
CA ALA A 120 14.44 -35.97 30.54
C ALA A 120 13.54 -37.21 30.61
N VAL A 121 12.29 -37.06 30.16
CA VAL A 121 11.31 -38.13 30.07
C VAL A 121 10.96 -38.34 28.61
N ILE A 122 11.32 -39.50 28.08
CA ILE A 122 11.02 -39.95 26.72
C ILE A 122 9.95 -41.03 26.82
N GLY A 123 8.81 -40.83 26.19
CA GLY A 123 7.69 -41.75 26.15
C GLY A 123 7.94 -42.98 25.28
N ASP A 124 6.89 -43.73 24.99
CA ASP A 124 6.96 -44.97 24.22
C ASP A 124 7.09 -44.72 22.72
N ARG A 125 7.79 -45.61 22.01
CA ARG A 125 7.90 -45.61 20.54
C ARG A 125 8.45 -44.30 19.95
N VAL A 126 9.21 -43.54 20.73
CA VAL A 126 9.87 -42.32 20.28
C VAL A 126 11.09 -42.69 19.43
N ARG A 127 11.31 -41.95 18.35
CA ARG A 127 12.47 -42.13 17.46
C ARG A 127 13.36 -40.90 17.53
N VAL A 128 14.57 -41.08 18.04
CA VAL A 128 15.60 -40.05 18.17
C VAL A 128 16.76 -40.39 17.26
N ALA A 129 16.97 -39.57 16.22
CA ALA A 129 17.99 -39.81 15.21
C ALA A 129 19.40 -39.35 15.63
N ALA A 130 20.36 -39.53 14.73
CA ALA A 130 21.78 -39.26 14.99
C ALA A 130 22.07 -37.79 15.34
N GLY A 131 22.93 -37.59 16.33
CA GLY A 131 23.38 -36.27 16.78
C GLY A 131 22.29 -35.40 17.41
N VAL A 132 21.10 -35.95 17.70
CA VAL A 132 20.05 -35.21 18.41
C VAL A 132 20.48 -34.94 19.85
N ILE A 133 20.16 -33.75 20.35
CA ILE A 133 20.43 -33.33 21.71
C ILE A 133 19.10 -32.97 22.37
N ILE A 134 18.78 -33.66 23.47
CA ILE A 134 17.60 -33.41 24.29
C ILE A 134 18.07 -32.90 25.66
N GLY A 135 17.74 -31.64 25.97
CA GLY A 135 18.12 -30.97 27.20
C GLY A 135 17.51 -31.58 28.47
N ALA A 136 18.00 -31.11 29.61
CA ALA A 136 17.51 -31.55 30.92
C ALA A 136 16.03 -31.23 31.12
N GLY A 137 15.28 -32.15 31.76
CA GLY A 137 13.87 -31.94 32.10
C GLY A 137 12.92 -31.87 30.90
N CYS A 138 13.37 -32.14 29.67
CA CYS A 138 12.48 -32.24 28.52
C CYS A 138 11.48 -33.38 28.68
N VAL A 139 10.27 -33.18 28.17
CA VAL A 139 9.21 -34.21 28.14
C VAL A 139 8.84 -34.46 26.69
N ILE A 140 9.12 -35.66 26.20
CA ILE A 140 8.81 -36.10 24.85
C ILE A 140 7.78 -37.22 24.95
N GLU A 141 6.55 -36.97 24.57
CA GLU A 141 5.47 -37.96 24.62
C GLU A 141 5.63 -39.03 23.52
N GLN A 142 4.75 -40.05 23.57
CA GLN A 142 4.82 -41.22 22.69
C GLN A 142 4.72 -40.89 21.19
N ASP A 143 5.28 -41.79 20.36
CA ASP A 143 5.20 -41.73 18.90
C ASP A 143 5.81 -40.46 18.27
N VAL A 144 6.61 -39.70 19.02
CA VAL A 144 7.34 -38.54 18.51
C VAL A 144 8.55 -38.98 17.67
N ILE A 145 8.82 -38.24 16.60
CA ILE A 145 9.99 -38.44 15.73
C ILE A 145 10.82 -37.17 15.72
N ILE A 146 12.12 -37.30 16.02
CA ILE A 146 13.09 -36.20 15.99
C ILE A 146 14.24 -36.60 15.08
N ALA A 147 14.39 -35.85 13.97
CA ALA A 147 15.40 -36.13 12.96
C ALA A 147 16.77 -35.53 13.31
N GLU A 148 17.76 -35.81 12.46
CA GLU A 148 19.18 -35.69 12.75
C GLU A 148 19.61 -34.28 13.16
N SER A 149 20.56 -34.20 14.10
CA SER A 149 21.21 -32.95 14.53
C SER A 149 20.26 -31.87 15.08
N THR A 150 19.04 -32.25 15.46
CA THR A 150 18.09 -31.34 16.11
C THR A 150 18.41 -31.18 17.60
N GLN A 151 18.30 -29.95 18.09
CA GLN A 151 18.58 -29.55 19.47
C GLN A 151 17.30 -29.09 20.17
N LEU A 152 17.03 -29.67 21.34
CA LEU A 152 16.02 -29.21 22.29
C LEU A 152 16.75 -28.72 23.54
N GLU A 153 16.60 -27.45 23.88
CA GLU A 153 17.07 -26.89 25.14
C GLU A 153 16.32 -27.47 26.35
N PRO A 154 16.79 -27.25 27.60
CA PRO A 154 16.10 -27.74 28.79
C PRO A 154 14.62 -27.35 28.87
N ASN A 155 13.82 -28.25 29.44
CA ASN A 155 12.39 -28.06 29.72
C ASN A 155 11.51 -27.80 28.47
N VAL A 156 11.90 -28.32 27.31
CA VAL A 156 11.03 -28.37 26.13
C VAL A 156 10.02 -29.51 26.28
N THR A 157 8.75 -29.25 25.95
CA THR A 157 7.69 -30.28 25.93
C THR A 157 7.22 -30.56 24.51
N VAL A 158 7.33 -31.80 24.06
CA VAL A 158 6.84 -32.27 22.76
C VAL A 158 5.76 -33.32 22.97
N LYS A 159 4.55 -33.01 22.50
CA LYS A 159 3.36 -33.85 22.60
C LYS A 159 3.34 -34.95 21.55
N HIS A 160 2.55 -35.98 21.83
CA HIS A 160 2.57 -37.24 21.11
C HIS A 160 2.33 -37.12 19.59
N GLY A 161 3.01 -37.96 18.83
CA GLY A 161 2.89 -38.02 17.37
C GLY A 161 3.51 -36.84 16.61
N THR A 162 4.09 -35.85 17.29
CA THR A 162 4.79 -34.73 16.65
C THR A 162 5.99 -35.23 15.83
N GLN A 163 6.21 -34.61 14.66
CA GLN A 163 7.36 -34.88 13.80
C GLN A 163 8.23 -33.62 13.68
N ILE A 164 9.52 -33.76 13.96
CA ILE A 164 10.50 -32.69 13.92
C ILE A 164 11.61 -33.06 12.93
N GLY A 165 11.83 -32.18 11.95
CA GLY A 165 12.88 -32.27 10.95
C GLY A 165 14.30 -32.12 11.49
N LYS A 166 15.25 -32.05 10.57
CA LYS A 166 16.70 -32.06 10.83
C LYS A 166 17.20 -30.68 11.21
N SER A 167 18.24 -30.63 12.02
CA SER A 167 18.96 -29.39 12.35
C SER A 167 18.05 -28.27 12.88
N CYS A 168 16.98 -28.63 13.59
CA CYS A 168 16.08 -27.69 14.25
C CYS A 168 16.63 -27.28 15.62
N HIS A 169 16.24 -26.12 16.12
CA HIS A 169 16.60 -25.66 17.46
C HIS A 169 15.37 -25.15 18.22
N LEU A 170 14.99 -25.88 19.27
CA LEU A 170 13.86 -25.57 20.13
C LEU A 170 14.37 -25.04 21.47
N PHE A 171 14.02 -23.80 21.79
CA PHE A 171 14.49 -23.10 22.99
C PHE A 171 13.63 -23.44 24.22
N SER A 172 14.19 -23.16 25.39
CA SER A 172 13.65 -23.58 26.68
C SER A 172 12.19 -23.17 26.87
N GLY A 173 11.37 -24.10 27.40
CA GLY A 173 9.98 -23.86 27.77
C GLY A 173 8.97 -23.85 26.61
N CYS A 174 9.39 -24.05 25.35
CA CYS A 174 8.43 -24.20 24.27
C CYS A 174 7.59 -25.49 24.42
N VAL A 175 6.34 -25.44 23.96
CA VAL A 175 5.38 -26.55 24.00
C VAL A 175 4.86 -26.82 22.60
N ILE A 176 5.14 -28.01 22.08
CA ILE A 176 4.80 -28.40 20.71
C ILE A 176 3.76 -29.51 20.73
N GLY A 177 2.68 -29.34 19.98
CA GLY A 177 1.60 -30.30 19.81
C GLY A 177 0.55 -30.31 20.92
N ASN A 178 0.42 -29.21 21.66
CA ASN A 178 -0.67 -29.08 22.63
C ASN A 178 -2.04 -29.10 21.95
N ASP A 179 -3.09 -29.45 22.67
CA ASP A 179 -4.46 -29.34 22.15
C ASP A 179 -4.80 -27.88 21.82
N GLY A 180 -5.23 -27.64 20.59
CA GLY A 180 -5.81 -26.36 20.20
C GLY A 180 -7.14 -26.05 20.88
N PHE A 181 -7.59 -24.80 20.72
CA PHE A 181 -8.82 -24.26 21.30
C PHE A 181 -10.09 -24.71 20.54
N GLY A 182 -10.34 -26.02 20.49
CA GLY A 182 -11.52 -26.61 19.85
C GLY A 182 -12.64 -26.93 20.84
N TYR A 183 -13.71 -26.13 20.82
CA TYR A 183 -14.93 -26.37 21.62
C TYR A 183 -16.18 -26.13 20.77
N ALA A 184 -17.20 -26.98 20.94
CA ALA A 184 -18.53 -26.75 20.39
C ALA A 184 -19.48 -26.33 21.51
N GLU A 185 -20.35 -25.35 21.25
CA GLU A 185 -21.43 -25.01 22.17
C GLU A 185 -22.57 -26.03 22.03
N ASP A 186 -22.96 -26.63 23.15
CA ASP A 186 -24.12 -27.50 23.25
C ASP A 186 -24.89 -27.15 24.53
N ASN A 187 -26.12 -26.64 24.36
CA ASN A 187 -27.00 -26.24 25.46
C ASN A 187 -26.34 -25.30 26.49
N GLY A 188 -25.58 -24.30 26.02
CA GLY A 188 -24.89 -23.32 26.87
C GLY A 188 -23.65 -23.87 27.60
N ARG A 189 -23.16 -25.06 27.23
CA ARG A 189 -21.92 -25.65 27.72
C ARG A 189 -20.93 -25.84 26.58
N TRP A 190 -19.64 -25.72 26.89
CA TRP A 190 -18.57 -25.97 25.94
C TRP A 190 -18.13 -27.43 25.99
N VAL A 191 -18.38 -28.16 24.91
CA VAL A 191 -17.94 -29.54 24.73
C VAL A 191 -16.60 -29.54 24.02
N LYS A 192 -15.57 -30.13 24.66
CA LYS A 192 -14.22 -30.22 24.10
C LYS A 192 -14.22 -31.10 22.85
N ILE A 193 -13.68 -30.57 21.76
CA ILE A 193 -13.44 -31.32 20.53
C ILE A 193 -12.03 -31.93 20.65
N PRO A 194 -11.89 -33.27 20.68
CA PRO A 194 -10.58 -33.92 20.67
C PRO A 194 -9.75 -33.46 19.46
N GLN A 195 -8.51 -33.06 19.71
CA GLN A 195 -7.58 -32.63 18.67
C GLN A 195 -6.71 -33.84 18.28
N VAL A 196 -6.98 -34.42 17.12
CA VAL A 196 -6.40 -35.71 16.71
C VAL A 196 -5.30 -35.59 15.65
N GLY A 197 -5.15 -34.42 15.05
CA GLY A 197 -4.05 -34.12 14.13
C GLY A 197 -2.70 -34.04 14.87
N ARG A 198 -1.62 -33.65 14.20
CA ARG A 198 -0.29 -33.56 14.80
C ARG A 198 0.34 -32.20 14.51
N VAL A 199 1.60 -32.05 14.90
CA VAL A 199 2.48 -30.98 14.43
C VAL A 199 3.57 -31.59 13.57
N VAL A 200 3.80 -31.01 12.39
CA VAL A 200 4.87 -31.39 11.46
C VAL A 200 5.78 -30.17 11.27
N ILE A 201 7.03 -30.31 11.72
CA ILE A 201 8.06 -29.27 11.62
C ILE A 201 9.11 -29.75 10.60
N GLY A 202 9.38 -28.94 9.58
CA GLY A 202 10.40 -29.18 8.57
C GLY A 202 11.82 -28.97 9.09
N ASP A 203 12.81 -29.06 8.19
CA ASP A 203 14.22 -28.96 8.54
C ASP A 203 14.63 -27.49 8.83
N TYR A 204 15.70 -27.30 9.61
CA TYR A 204 16.32 -26.00 9.88
C TYR A 204 15.40 -24.96 10.55
N VAL A 205 14.41 -25.40 11.33
CA VAL A 205 13.46 -24.53 12.02
C VAL A 205 13.98 -24.14 13.41
N ASP A 206 13.88 -22.85 13.75
CA ASP A 206 14.18 -22.36 15.10
C ASP A 206 12.87 -21.95 15.79
N ILE A 207 12.67 -22.39 17.04
CA ILE A 207 11.48 -22.11 17.85
C ILE A 207 11.89 -21.51 19.19
N GLY A 208 11.63 -20.21 19.35
CA GLY A 208 12.01 -19.44 20.53
C GLY A 208 11.37 -19.90 21.84
N ALA A 209 11.90 -19.36 22.94
CA ALA A 209 11.54 -19.73 24.29
C ALA A 209 10.06 -19.44 24.57
N ASN A 210 9.41 -20.37 25.28
CA ASN A 210 7.99 -20.30 25.63
C ASN A 210 7.02 -20.10 24.44
N THR A 211 7.45 -20.40 23.21
CA THR A 211 6.55 -20.46 22.06
C THR A 211 5.71 -21.72 22.10
N THR A 212 4.43 -21.59 21.76
CA THR A 212 3.43 -22.66 21.79
C THR A 212 2.92 -22.92 20.38
N ILE A 213 2.95 -24.19 19.96
CA ILE A 213 2.41 -24.65 18.68
C ILE A 213 1.38 -25.72 18.94
N ASP A 214 0.12 -25.42 18.70
CA ASP A 214 -0.97 -26.37 18.87
C ASP A 214 -0.98 -27.38 17.73
N ARG A 215 -1.31 -28.62 18.05
CA ARG A 215 -1.61 -29.65 17.04
C ARG A 215 -2.89 -29.29 16.30
N GLY A 216 -3.02 -29.79 15.08
CA GLY A 216 -4.25 -29.59 14.33
C GLY A 216 -5.43 -30.42 14.85
N ALA A 217 -6.64 -29.96 14.58
CA ALA A 217 -7.87 -30.60 15.05
C ALA A 217 -8.09 -31.97 14.40
N ILE A 218 -7.93 -32.03 13.07
CA ILE A 218 -8.05 -33.24 12.25
C ILE A 218 -6.77 -33.40 11.43
N ASP A 219 -6.50 -32.44 10.54
CA ASP A 219 -5.24 -32.34 9.81
C ASP A 219 -4.12 -31.83 10.72
N ASP A 220 -2.89 -31.81 10.20
CA ASP A 220 -1.71 -31.37 10.96
C ASP A 220 -1.55 -29.83 10.95
N THR A 221 -0.94 -29.29 12.00
CA THR A 221 -0.31 -27.96 11.97
C THR A 221 1.07 -28.11 11.34
N VAL A 222 1.41 -27.26 10.37
CA VAL A 222 2.62 -27.42 9.54
C VAL A 222 3.51 -26.20 9.64
N ILE A 223 4.78 -26.42 9.96
CA ILE A 223 5.86 -25.44 9.92
C ILE A 223 6.86 -25.92 8.87
N GLU A 224 6.97 -25.22 7.75
CA GLU A 224 7.89 -25.60 6.66
C GLU A 224 9.36 -25.30 7.00
N GLU A 225 10.26 -25.76 6.12
CA GLU A 225 11.71 -25.64 6.31
C GLU A 225 12.19 -24.19 6.52
N GLY A 226 13.22 -24.04 7.36
CA GLY A 226 13.92 -22.77 7.55
C GLY A 226 13.12 -21.66 8.22
N VAL A 227 11.91 -21.94 8.72
CA VAL A 227 11.10 -20.98 9.48
C VAL A 227 11.81 -20.60 10.79
N LYS A 228 11.72 -19.32 11.17
CA LYS A 228 12.30 -18.78 12.41
C LYS A 228 11.20 -18.13 13.24
N LEU A 229 10.92 -18.74 14.39
CA LEU A 229 9.95 -18.25 15.37
C LEU A 229 10.71 -17.73 16.58
N ASP A 230 10.51 -16.47 16.91
CA ASP A 230 11.03 -15.85 18.13
C ASP A 230 10.23 -16.31 19.38
N ASN A 231 10.52 -15.71 20.52
CA ASN A 231 9.96 -16.08 21.82
C ASN A 231 8.48 -15.67 21.96
N LEU A 232 7.75 -16.40 22.82
CA LEU A 232 6.38 -16.07 23.23
C LEU A 232 5.37 -15.98 22.07
N ILE A 233 5.57 -16.76 21.01
CA ILE A 233 4.62 -16.84 19.89
C ILE A 233 3.54 -17.89 20.20
N GLN A 234 2.31 -17.63 19.76
CA GLN A 234 1.23 -18.62 19.73
C GLN A 234 0.89 -18.98 18.27
N ILE A 235 1.04 -20.25 17.92
CA ILE A 235 0.54 -20.83 16.67
C ILE A 235 -0.60 -21.78 17.00
N ALA A 236 -1.83 -21.40 16.64
CA ALA A 236 -3.00 -22.24 16.90
C ALA A 236 -3.12 -23.43 15.93
N HIS A 237 -4.10 -24.28 16.19
CA HIS A 237 -4.35 -25.52 15.44
C HIS A 237 -4.53 -25.29 13.93
N ASN A 238 -4.04 -26.23 13.11
CA ASN A 238 -4.16 -26.26 11.65
C ASN A 238 -3.52 -25.08 10.92
N CYS A 239 -2.67 -24.29 11.59
CA CYS A 239 -1.90 -23.27 10.91
C CYS A 239 -0.89 -23.91 9.93
N HIS A 240 -0.58 -23.18 8.87
CA HIS A 240 0.48 -23.53 7.92
C HIS A 240 1.41 -22.33 7.77
N ILE A 241 2.68 -22.50 8.14
CA ILE A 241 3.72 -21.48 8.00
C ILE A 241 4.69 -21.88 6.89
N GLY A 242 4.72 -21.11 5.81
CA GLY A 242 5.53 -21.39 4.63
C GLY A 242 7.02 -21.16 4.85
N ALA A 243 7.83 -21.84 4.03
CA ALA A 243 9.28 -21.91 4.16
C ALA A 243 9.96 -20.54 4.27
N HIS A 244 11.01 -20.48 5.10
CA HIS A 244 11.85 -19.30 5.32
C HIS A 244 11.11 -18.04 5.79
N THR A 245 9.90 -18.20 6.33
CA THR A 245 9.19 -17.12 7.02
C THR A 245 9.81 -16.87 8.39
N VAL A 246 9.95 -15.59 8.76
CA VAL A 246 10.45 -15.17 10.06
C VAL A 246 9.37 -14.43 10.84
N ILE A 247 9.16 -14.81 12.09
CA ILE A 247 8.09 -14.30 12.96
C ILE A 247 8.73 -13.83 14.25
N ALA A 248 8.60 -12.53 14.52
CA ALA A 248 9.15 -11.91 15.73
C ALA A 248 8.27 -12.16 16.96
N GLY A 249 8.81 -11.84 18.14
CA GLY A 249 8.22 -12.27 19.41
C GLY A 249 6.81 -11.73 19.67
N CYS A 250 6.07 -12.44 20.52
CA CYS A 250 4.71 -12.11 20.96
C CYS A 250 3.65 -12.09 19.83
N VAL A 251 3.93 -12.69 18.67
CA VAL A 251 2.95 -12.83 17.60
C VAL A 251 1.91 -13.90 17.94
N GLY A 252 0.64 -13.61 17.67
CA GLY A 252 -0.46 -14.57 17.80
C GLY A 252 -1.09 -14.90 16.44
N ILE A 253 -1.20 -16.19 16.13
CA ILE A 253 -1.79 -16.70 14.88
C ILE A 253 -2.95 -17.62 15.24
N ALA A 254 -4.17 -17.20 14.91
CA ALA A 254 -5.37 -17.98 15.17
C ALA A 254 -5.56 -19.13 14.16
N GLY A 255 -6.40 -20.10 14.54
CA GLY A 255 -6.46 -21.42 13.91
C GLY A 255 -6.73 -21.38 12.40
N SER A 256 -6.15 -22.35 11.69
CA SER A 256 -6.30 -22.52 10.23
C SER A 256 -5.78 -21.37 9.37
N ALA A 257 -5.00 -20.44 9.91
CA ALA A 257 -4.34 -19.41 9.10
C ALA A 257 -3.19 -20.01 8.28
N LYS A 258 -3.05 -19.57 7.03
CA LYS A 258 -1.99 -19.98 6.11
C LYS A 258 -1.10 -18.79 5.78
N ILE A 259 0.16 -18.86 6.18
CA ILE A 259 1.17 -17.85 5.90
C ILE A 259 2.11 -18.39 4.82
N GLY A 260 2.27 -17.61 3.75
CA GLY A 260 3.14 -17.95 2.62
C GLY A 260 4.63 -17.99 2.99
N LYS A 261 5.45 -18.20 1.96
CA LYS A 261 6.92 -18.31 2.07
C LYS A 261 7.58 -16.95 2.17
N HIS A 262 8.75 -16.90 2.79
CA HIS A 262 9.58 -15.69 2.90
C HIS A 262 8.84 -14.47 3.49
N CYS A 263 7.86 -14.69 4.36
CA CYS A 263 7.17 -13.61 5.04
C CYS A 263 8.00 -13.09 6.21
N LYS A 264 7.75 -11.83 6.59
CA LYS A 264 8.36 -11.16 7.75
C LYS A 264 7.24 -10.62 8.62
N ILE A 265 7.01 -11.24 9.78
CA ILE A 265 5.93 -10.85 10.68
C ILE A 265 6.53 -10.11 11.88
N GLY A 266 6.25 -8.81 11.97
CA GLY A 266 6.73 -7.95 13.03
C GLY A 266 6.17 -8.33 14.40
N GLY A 267 6.92 -8.00 15.46
CA GLY A 267 6.59 -8.41 16.82
C GLY A 267 5.22 -7.92 17.27
N ALA A 268 4.56 -8.72 18.12
CA ALA A 268 3.21 -8.46 18.63
C ALA A 268 2.11 -8.27 17.56
N ALA A 269 2.34 -8.68 16.31
CA ALA A 269 1.28 -8.74 15.31
C ALA A 269 0.28 -9.86 15.63
N MET A 270 -0.99 -9.65 15.25
CA MET A 270 -2.08 -10.61 15.46
C MET A 270 -2.73 -10.96 14.13
N ILE A 271 -2.86 -12.26 13.85
CA ILE A 271 -3.44 -12.77 12.60
C ILE A 271 -4.68 -13.59 12.93
N LEU A 272 -5.83 -13.19 12.39
CA LEU A 272 -7.08 -13.91 12.57
C LEU A 272 -7.07 -15.28 11.87
N GLY A 273 -7.97 -16.16 12.31
CA GLY A 273 -8.06 -17.54 11.82
C GLY A 273 -8.60 -17.61 10.40
N HIS A 274 -8.34 -18.73 9.73
CA HIS A 274 -8.81 -19.02 8.36
C HIS A 274 -8.37 -18.00 7.29
N LEU A 275 -7.37 -17.18 7.58
CA LEU A 275 -6.82 -16.22 6.62
C LEU A 275 -5.74 -16.86 5.75
N SER A 276 -5.51 -16.28 4.57
CA SER A 276 -4.39 -16.63 3.71
C SER A 276 -3.52 -15.40 3.46
N ILE A 277 -2.23 -15.51 3.74
CA ILE A 277 -1.22 -14.47 3.52
C ILE A 277 -0.31 -14.95 2.40
N ALA A 278 -0.20 -14.16 1.33
CA ALA A 278 0.65 -14.46 0.19
C ALA A 278 2.14 -14.48 0.56
N ASP A 279 2.96 -15.06 -0.32
CA ASP A 279 4.41 -15.07 -0.19
C ASP A 279 5.00 -13.64 -0.18
N HIS A 280 6.17 -13.50 0.42
CA HIS A 280 6.93 -12.25 0.47
C HIS A 280 6.17 -11.06 1.11
N VAL A 281 5.24 -11.34 2.03
CA VAL A 281 4.52 -10.31 2.78
C VAL A 281 5.34 -9.89 4.01
N THR A 282 5.41 -8.58 4.24
CA THR A 282 5.92 -7.99 5.48
C THR A 282 4.76 -7.38 6.26
N ILE A 283 4.55 -7.82 7.50
CA ILE A 283 3.56 -7.24 8.41
C ILE A 283 4.29 -6.43 9.47
N SER A 284 3.94 -5.15 9.60
CA SER A 284 4.56 -4.26 10.59
C SER A 284 4.21 -4.68 12.03
N PRO A 285 5.11 -4.44 13.00
CA PRO A 285 4.87 -4.77 14.41
C PRO A 285 3.54 -4.20 14.94
N GLY A 286 2.89 -4.93 15.84
CA GLY A 286 1.63 -4.53 16.49
C GLY A 286 0.41 -4.48 15.56
N SER A 287 0.53 -4.91 14.30
CA SER A 287 -0.59 -4.88 13.34
C SER A 287 -1.60 -6.00 13.60
N MET A 288 -2.89 -5.70 13.51
CA MET A 288 -3.96 -6.70 13.52
C MET A 288 -4.46 -6.99 12.09
N ILE A 289 -4.25 -8.22 11.62
CA ILE A 289 -4.62 -8.67 10.27
C ILE A 289 -5.96 -9.39 10.32
N MET A 290 -7.00 -8.70 9.84
CA MET A 290 -8.40 -9.14 9.90
C MET A 290 -8.92 -9.74 8.58
N ARG A 291 -8.12 -9.74 7.51
CA ARG A 291 -8.49 -10.28 6.20
C ARG A 291 -7.28 -10.84 5.47
N SER A 292 -7.52 -11.77 4.55
CA SER A 292 -6.47 -12.38 3.72
C SER A 292 -5.71 -11.32 2.91
N ILE A 293 -4.40 -11.51 2.81
CA ILE A 293 -3.49 -10.66 2.05
C ILE A 293 -3.10 -11.42 0.79
N ARG A 294 -3.54 -10.95 -0.38
CA ARG A 294 -3.38 -11.66 -1.66
C ARG A 294 -2.18 -11.20 -2.48
N GLN A 295 -1.51 -10.14 -2.06
CA GLN A 295 -0.40 -9.53 -2.79
C GLN A 295 0.80 -9.38 -1.85
N SER A 296 1.99 -9.59 -2.40
CA SER A 296 3.24 -9.30 -1.70
C SER A 296 3.34 -7.79 -1.40
N GLY A 297 3.99 -7.44 -0.31
CA GLY A 297 4.19 -6.05 0.07
C GLY A 297 4.27 -5.86 1.57
N THR A 298 4.32 -4.60 2.01
CA THR A 298 4.33 -4.23 3.42
C THR A 298 2.95 -3.76 3.85
N TYR A 299 2.42 -4.36 4.91
CA TYR A 299 1.10 -4.06 5.47
C TYR A 299 1.23 -3.58 6.92
N THR A 300 0.53 -2.50 7.23
CA THR A 300 0.51 -1.90 8.57
C THR A 300 -0.93 -1.66 8.99
N ALA A 301 -1.32 -2.21 10.15
CA ALA A 301 -2.64 -2.03 10.75
C ALA A 301 -2.48 -1.55 12.20
N LEU A 302 -1.65 -0.52 12.38
CA LEU A 302 -1.35 0.11 13.67
C LEU A 302 -1.70 1.60 13.59
N MET A 303 -2.34 2.12 14.63
CA MET A 303 -2.62 3.56 14.75
C MET A 303 -1.32 4.32 15.09
N PRO A 304 -1.05 5.50 14.51
CA PRO A 304 0.17 6.23 14.78
C PRO A 304 0.39 6.50 16.27
N PHE A 305 1.62 6.36 16.73
CA PHE A 305 2.02 6.77 18.08
C PHE A 305 1.98 8.30 18.17
N GLN A 306 1.27 8.82 19.17
CA GLN A 306 1.03 10.24 19.37
C GLN A 306 1.12 10.58 20.86
N GLU A 307 1.46 11.83 21.18
CA GLU A 307 1.29 12.35 22.54
C GLU A 307 -0.17 12.23 22.98
N HIS A 308 -0.41 11.95 24.26
CA HIS A 308 -1.71 11.57 24.78
C HIS A 308 -2.83 12.57 24.43
N GLU A 309 -2.58 13.87 24.56
CA GLU A 309 -3.57 14.90 24.22
C GLU A 309 -3.93 14.92 22.73
N THR A 310 -2.95 14.68 21.86
CA THR A 310 -3.15 14.59 20.41
C THR A 310 -3.88 13.30 20.04
N TRP A 311 -3.58 12.20 20.74
CA TRP A 311 -4.26 10.93 20.56
C TRP A 311 -5.75 11.03 20.93
N LEU A 312 -6.10 11.68 22.05
CA LEU A 312 -7.50 11.88 22.47
C LEU A 312 -8.32 12.59 21.39
N LYS A 313 -7.75 13.64 20.79
CA LYS A 313 -8.38 14.37 19.67
C LYS A 313 -8.58 13.46 18.46
N THR A 314 -7.57 12.68 18.10
CA THR A 314 -7.64 11.74 16.97
C THR A 314 -8.70 10.65 17.20
N ALA A 315 -8.73 10.06 18.40
CA ALA A 315 -9.70 9.03 18.77
C ALA A 315 -11.15 9.56 18.77
N ALA A 316 -11.37 10.78 19.25
CA ALA A 316 -12.68 11.44 19.16
C ALA A 316 -13.11 11.63 17.70
N ASN A 317 -12.22 12.14 16.84
CA ASN A 317 -12.53 12.35 15.43
C ASN A 317 -12.87 11.05 14.69
N ILE A 318 -12.17 9.95 14.98
CA ILE A 318 -12.49 8.63 14.40
C ILE A 318 -13.92 8.20 14.78
N ARG A 319 -14.36 8.43 16.03
CA ARG A 319 -15.73 8.11 16.46
C ARG A 319 -16.78 8.93 15.71
N HIS A 320 -16.47 10.18 15.36
CA HIS A 320 -17.38 11.10 14.68
C HIS A 320 -17.25 11.08 13.15
N LEU A 321 -16.45 10.15 12.59
CA LEU A 321 -16.13 10.15 11.16
C LEU A 321 -17.38 10.04 10.28
N ASN A 322 -18.36 9.21 10.65
CA ASN A 322 -19.63 9.10 9.92
C ASN A 322 -20.41 10.44 9.92
N GLN A 323 -20.45 11.14 11.05
CA GLN A 323 -21.13 12.44 11.14
C GLN A 323 -20.43 13.50 10.30
N LEU A 324 -19.10 13.43 10.17
CA LEU A 324 -18.35 14.28 9.27
C LEU A 324 -18.67 13.97 7.81
N THR A 325 -18.78 12.68 7.44
CA THR A 325 -19.22 12.27 6.10
C THR A 325 -20.62 12.78 5.77
N ASP A 326 -21.58 12.66 6.69
CA ASP A 326 -22.95 13.16 6.50
C ASP A 326 -22.97 14.69 6.34
N LYS A 327 -22.18 15.40 7.15
CA LYS A 327 -22.03 16.86 7.04
C LYS A 327 -21.40 17.28 5.72
N ILE A 328 -20.37 16.57 5.25
CA ILE A 328 -19.74 16.84 3.95
C ILE A 328 -20.77 16.66 2.83
N LYS A 329 -21.54 15.57 2.85
CA LYS A 329 -22.61 15.35 1.87
C LYS A 329 -23.67 16.44 1.90
N ALA A 330 -24.13 16.84 3.10
CA ALA A 330 -25.10 17.92 3.23
C ALA A 330 -24.56 19.28 2.72
N LEU A 331 -23.26 19.53 2.92
CA LEU A 331 -22.59 20.70 2.37
C LEU A 331 -22.46 20.63 0.84
N GLU A 332 -22.11 19.46 0.28
CA GLU A 332 -22.07 19.23 -1.17
C GLU A 332 -23.47 19.46 -1.79
N ASP A 333 -24.53 18.92 -1.18
CA ASP A 333 -25.91 19.12 -1.61
C ASP A 333 -26.31 20.60 -1.52
N ALA A 334 -25.95 21.29 -0.44
CA ALA A 334 -26.21 22.72 -0.28
C ALA A 334 -25.43 23.56 -1.30
N ILE A 335 -24.18 23.22 -1.61
CA ILE A 335 -23.38 23.86 -2.65
C ILE A 335 -24.01 23.62 -4.03
N HIS A 336 -24.53 22.42 -4.29
CA HIS A 336 -25.28 22.14 -5.52
C HIS A 336 -26.55 22.97 -5.62
N GLN A 337 -27.27 23.19 -4.52
CA GLN A 337 -28.47 24.04 -4.47
C GLN A 337 -28.16 25.54 -4.56
N LEU A 338 -26.99 25.97 -4.06
CA LEU A 338 -26.53 27.37 -4.10
C LEU A 338 -25.76 27.69 -5.39
N SER A 339 -25.29 26.68 -6.11
CA SER A 339 -24.83 26.81 -7.48
C SER A 339 -26.07 27.11 -8.32
N PRO A 340 -26.23 28.32 -8.87
CA PRO A 340 -27.51 28.76 -9.38
C PRO A 340 -28.03 27.80 -10.44
N GLU A 341 -29.13 27.12 -10.13
CA GLU A 341 -30.11 26.68 -11.11
C GLU A 341 -30.68 27.92 -11.81
N ASN A 342 -29.89 28.52 -12.71
CA ASN A 342 -30.44 29.25 -13.84
C ASN A 342 -30.78 28.26 -14.95
N VAL A 343 -31.53 27.20 -14.60
CA VAL A 343 -32.27 26.42 -15.60
C VAL A 343 -33.56 27.19 -15.88
N SER A 344 -33.40 28.31 -16.59
CA SER A 344 -34.46 28.91 -17.38
C SER A 344 -33.85 29.19 -18.76
N ASN A 345 -34.00 28.19 -19.63
CA ASN A 345 -33.68 28.23 -21.07
C ASN A 345 -32.20 28.46 -21.48
N SER A 346 -31.23 27.93 -20.73
CA SER A 346 -29.86 27.77 -21.27
C SER A 346 -29.84 26.65 -22.32
N MET A 347 -28.98 26.75 -23.34
CA MET A 347 -28.84 25.71 -24.37
C MET A 347 -27.38 25.40 -24.64
N ASP A 348 -27.05 24.11 -24.78
CA ASP A 348 -25.74 23.67 -25.26
C ASP A 348 -25.64 23.69 -26.80
N ILE A 349 -24.46 23.36 -27.33
CA ILE A 349 -24.23 23.36 -28.79
C ILE A 349 -25.13 22.36 -29.54
N HIS A 350 -25.45 21.21 -28.96
CA HIS A 350 -26.29 20.21 -29.61
C HIS A 350 -27.72 20.74 -29.78
N GLU A 351 -28.26 21.37 -28.73
CA GLU A 351 -29.56 22.01 -28.77
C GLU A 351 -29.61 23.23 -29.71
N ILE A 352 -28.52 24.00 -29.79
CA ILE A 352 -28.40 25.12 -30.73
C ILE A 352 -28.45 24.62 -32.18
N LEU A 353 -27.76 23.53 -32.51
CA LEU A 353 -27.69 22.99 -33.87
C LEU A 353 -29.03 22.43 -34.38
N ASP A 354 -29.97 22.14 -33.48
CA ASP A 354 -31.35 21.79 -33.77
C ASP A 354 -32.20 23.02 -34.17
N HIS A 355 -31.79 24.22 -33.76
CA HIS A 355 -32.52 25.48 -33.97
C HIS A 355 -31.82 26.42 -34.95
N LEU A 356 -30.61 26.08 -35.40
CA LEU A 356 -29.88 26.77 -36.45
C LEU A 356 -29.52 25.80 -37.59
N PRO A 357 -29.77 26.16 -38.86
CA PRO A 357 -29.29 25.37 -40.00
C PRO A 357 -27.78 25.49 -40.21
N HIS A 358 -27.13 26.52 -39.64
CA HIS A 358 -25.69 26.76 -39.78
C HIS A 358 -24.86 25.60 -39.22
N ARG A 359 -23.75 25.28 -39.90
CA ARG A 359 -22.75 24.29 -39.50
C ARG A 359 -21.36 24.90 -39.64
N TYR A 360 -20.34 24.27 -39.05
CA TYR A 360 -18.96 24.70 -39.24
C TYR A 360 -18.65 24.91 -40.73
N PRO A 361 -18.00 26.00 -41.13
CA PRO A 361 -17.38 27.03 -40.28
C PRO A 361 -18.28 28.21 -39.86
N PHE A 362 -19.58 28.17 -40.13
CA PHE A 362 -20.46 29.34 -40.05
C PHE A 362 -21.48 29.33 -38.90
N VAL A 363 -21.49 28.28 -38.06
CA VAL A 363 -22.15 28.36 -36.75
C VAL A 363 -21.23 29.11 -35.80
N LEU A 364 -21.70 30.25 -35.29
CA LEU A 364 -20.84 31.16 -34.52
C LEU A 364 -21.12 31.05 -33.02
N ILE A 365 -22.37 30.97 -32.58
CA ILE A 365 -22.66 30.88 -31.14
C ILE A 365 -22.34 29.49 -30.58
N ASP A 366 -21.69 29.44 -29.42
CA ASP A 366 -21.27 28.18 -28.77
C ASP A 366 -22.25 27.70 -27.70
N ARG A 367 -22.91 28.64 -27.02
CA ARG A 367 -23.82 28.35 -25.90
C ARG A 367 -24.85 29.47 -25.71
N VAL A 368 -26.07 29.12 -25.32
CA VAL A 368 -27.04 30.07 -24.77
C VAL A 368 -26.91 30.06 -23.24
N LEU A 369 -26.58 31.21 -22.67
CA LEU A 369 -26.38 31.36 -21.22
C LEU A 369 -27.73 31.52 -20.50
N SER A 370 -28.66 32.27 -21.09
CA SER A 370 -30.03 32.46 -20.59
C SER A 370 -30.96 32.92 -21.72
N MET A 371 -32.26 32.69 -21.57
CA MET A 371 -33.27 33.13 -22.54
C MET A 371 -34.64 33.35 -21.88
N GLU A 372 -35.28 34.47 -22.18
CA GLU A 372 -36.69 34.73 -21.89
C GLU A 372 -37.47 34.68 -23.21
N ILE A 373 -38.25 33.61 -23.41
CA ILE A 373 -38.97 33.33 -24.65
C ILE A 373 -39.86 34.52 -25.02
N GLY A 374 -39.80 34.94 -26.29
CA GLY A 374 -40.56 36.10 -26.78
C GLY A 374 -40.00 37.46 -26.42
N LYS A 375 -38.86 37.53 -25.70
CA LYS A 375 -38.29 38.80 -25.23
C LYS A 375 -36.80 38.94 -25.50
N GLU A 376 -35.95 38.08 -24.93
CA GLU A 376 -34.50 38.25 -25.04
C GLU A 376 -33.71 36.95 -24.88
N ILE A 377 -32.47 36.97 -25.37
CA ILE A 377 -31.50 35.88 -25.31
C ILE A 377 -30.10 36.42 -24.99
N THR A 378 -29.39 35.73 -24.12
CA THR A 378 -27.96 35.95 -23.88
C THR A 378 -27.18 34.72 -24.34
N ALA A 379 -26.32 34.90 -25.34
CA ALA A 379 -25.49 33.84 -25.91
C ALA A 379 -23.98 34.14 -25.78
N LEU A 380 -23.17 33.09 -25.85
CA LEU A 380 -21.72 33.14 -25.77
C LEU A 380 -21.11 32.75 -27.12
N LYS A 381 -20.12 33.55 -27.56
CA LYS A 381 -19.18 33.24 -28.64
C LYS A 381 -17.75 33.28 -28.09
N ASN A 382 -17.07 32.15 -28.11
CA ASN A 382 -15.63 32.07 -27.88
C ASN A 382 -14.91 32.39 -29.18
N VAL A 383 -13.91 33.27 -29.10
CA VAL A 383 -13.10 33.65 -30.25
C VAL A 383 -11.79 32.88 -30.21
N THR A 384 -11.66 31.86 -31.06
CA THR A 384 -10.44 31.03 -31.12
C THR A 384 -9.56 31.43 -32.28
N VAL A 385 -8.23 31.37 -32.09
CA VAL A 385 -7.26 31.66 -33.17
C VAL A 385 -7.42 30.73 -34.38
N ASN A 386 -8.05 29.57 -34.17
CA ASN A 386 -8.31 28.58 -35.22
C ASN A 386 -9.53 28.91 -36.11
N GLU A 387 -10.20 30.05 -35.93
CA GLU A 387 -11.31 30.42 -36.80
C GLU A 387 -10.83 30.77 -38.22
N PRO A 388 -11.54 30.31 -39.28
CA PRO A 388 -11.00 30.29 -40.64
C PRO A 388 -10.86 31.67 -41.29
N PHE A 389 -11.38 32.72 -40.66
CA PHE A 389 -11.20 34.10 -41.14
C PHE A 389 -9.89 34.74 -40.64
N PHE A 390 -9.28 34.28 -39.54
CA PHE A 390 -8.04 34.88 -39.02
C PHE A 390 -6.83 34.76 -39.96
N PRO A 391 -6.66 33.69 -40.76
CA PRO A 391 -5.59 33.64 -41.76
C PRO A 391 -5.65 34.76 -42.81
N GLY A 392 -6.84 35.29 -43.11
CA GLY A 392 -7.04 36.30 -44.16
C GLY A 392 -7.38 37.71 -43.65
N HIS A 393 -7.92 37.85 -42.44
CA HIS A 393 -8.37 39.12 -41.88
C HIS A 393 -7.35 39.69 -40.89
N PHE A 394 -6.42 40.50 -41.43
CA PHE A 394 -5.26 41.08 -40.74
C PHE A 394 -4.26 40.02 -40.18
N PRO A 395 -3.48 39.35 -41.04
CA PRO A 395 -2.66 38.19 -40.65
C PRO A 395 -1.63 38.41 -39.53
N TYR A 396 -1.16 39.64 -39.35
CA TYR A 396 -0.18 40.01 -38.29
C TYR A 396 -0.82 40.69 -37.08
N HIS A 397 -2.15 40.85 -37.09
CA HIS A 397 -2.92 41.47 -36.02
C HIS A 397 -4.35 40.89 -36.03
N PRO A 398 -4.54 39.63 -35.58
CA PRO A 398 -5.79 38.91 -35.76
C PRO A 398 -6.94 39.62 -35.03
N VAL A 399 -7.91 40.11 -35.79
CA VAL A 399 -9.13 40.76 -35.27
C VAL A 399 -10.34 40.07 -35.87
N MET A 400 -11.34 39.73 -35.06
CA MET A 400 -12.59 39.17 -35.56
C MET A 400 -13.32 40.22 -36.42
N PRO A 401 -13.71 39.93 -37.67
CA PRO A 401 -14.49 40.84 -38.47
C PRO A 401 -15.78 41.28 -37.75
N GLY A 402 -16.00 42.58 -37.62
CA GLY A 402 -17.18 43.11 -36.93
C GLY A 402 -18.51 42.56 -37.48
N VAL A 403 -18.58 42.34 -38.79
CA VAL A 403 -19.75 41.72 -39.45
C VAL A 403 -20.06 40.32 -38.93
N LEU A 404 -19.06 39.54 -38.51
CA LEU A 404 -19.28 38.21 -37.91
C LEU A 404 -19.76 38.30 -36.47
N ILE A 405 -19.45 39.39 -35.75
CA ILE A 405 -20.05 39.66 -34.43
C ILE A 405 -21.55 39.94 -34.61
N VAL A 406 -21.93 40.70 -35.64
CA VAL A 406 -23.34 40.96 -35.97
C VAL A 406 -24.04 39.69 -36.44
N GLU A 407 -23.40 38.87 -37.27
CA GLU A 407 -23.92 37.56 -37.66
C GLU A 407 -24.14 36.64 -36.45
N ALA A 408 -23.21 36.61 -35.48
CA ALA A 408 -23.39 35.85 -34.25
C ALA A 408 -24.60 36.34 -33.43
N MET A 409 -24.82 37.65 -33.36
CA MET A 409 -26.05 38.21 -32.77
C MET A 409 -27.31 37.81 -33.56
N ALA A 410 -27.25 37.77 -34.89
CA ALA A 410 -28.36 37.33 -35.74
C ALA A 410 -28.68 35.84 -35.55
N GLN A 411 -27.67 35.00 -35.33
CA GLN A 411 -27.84 33.59 -34.99
C GLN A 411 -28.49 33.40 -33.61
N ALA A 412 -28.06 34.17 -32.60
CA ALA A 412 -28.74 34.19 -31.30
C ALA A 412 -30.21 34.63 -31.46
N ALA A 413 -30.47 35.67 -32.27
CA ALA A 413 -31.83 36.10 -32.60
C ALA A 413 -32.66 34.98 -33.24
N ALA A 414 -32.08 34.23 -34.19
CA ALA A 414 -32.75 33.12 -34.87
C ALA A 414 -33.14 32.00 -33.89
N VAL A 415 -32.24 31.62 -32.97
CA VAL A 415 -32.56 30.65 -31.90
C VAL A 415 -33.74 31.14 -31.07
N LEU A 416 -33.71 32.40 -30.63
CA LEU A 416 -34.81 33.00 -29.86
C LEU A 416 -36.13 32.97 -30.65
N SER A 417 -36.11 33.26 -31.94
CA SER A 417 -37.30 33.23 -32.81
C SER A 417 -37.92 31.85 -32.91
N PHE A 418 -37.10 30.83 -33.22
CA PHE A 418 -37.58 29.46 -33.36
C PHE A 418 -38.15 28.93 -32.06
N LYS A 419 -37.49 29.21 -30.92
CA LYS A 419 -38.02 28.89 -29.59
C LYS A 419 -39.30 29.66 -29.26
N THR A 420 -39.42 30.92 -29.67
CA THR A 420 -40.63 31.73 -29.47
C THR A 420 -41.81 31.25 -30.32
N MET A 421 -41.55 30.79 -31.54
CA MET A 421 -42.57 30.24 -32.43
C MET A 421 -42.92 28.79 -32.10
N ASP A 422 -42.17 28.15 -31.20
CA ASP A 422 -42.24 26.70 -30.91
C ASP A 422 -42.12 25.84 -32.18
N THR A 423 -41.16 26.20 -33.05
CA THR A 423 -40.88 25.50 -34.31
C THR A 423 -39.38 25.32 -34.51
N LYS A 424 -38.99 24.36 -35.35
CA LYS A 424 -37.60 24.16 -35.77
C LYS A 424 -37.42 24.58 -37.24
N PRO A 425 -36.22 25.01 -37.65
CA PRO A 425 -35.92 25.21 -39.07
C PRO A 425 -36.19 23.92 -39.86
N ASN A 426 -36.75 24.06 -41.06
CA ASN A 426 -37.02 22.96 -41.98
C ASN A 426 -36.44 23.26 -43.37
N ASN A 427 -36.42 22.26 -44.25
CA ASN A 427 -35.84 22.39 -45.59
C ASN A 427 -36.70 23.21 -46.57
N ASP A 428 -37.88 23.68 -46.15
CA ASP A 428 -38.82 24.41 -47.00
C ASP A 428 -38.83 25.92 -46.68
N SER A 429 -38.07 26.38 -45.69
CA SER A 429 -37.97 27.80 -45.31
C SER A 429 -36.58 28.20 -44.83
N VAL A 430 -36.20 29.46 -45.09
CA VAL A 430 -34.94 30.05 -44.62
C VAL A 430 -35.24 31.24 -43.72
N TYR A 431 -34.58 31.28 -42.57
CA TYR A 431 -34.55 32.46 -41.71
C TYR A 431 -33.53 33.45 -42.28
N TYR A 432 -34.01 34.46 -42.98
CA TYR A 432 -33.19 35.39 -43.75
C TYR A 432 -32.86 36.64 -42.94
N PHE A 433 -31.57 36.99 -42.87
CA PHE A 433 -31.12 38.26 -42.31
C PHE A 433 -31.41 39.39 -43.31
N ALA A 434 -32.56 40.05 -43.12
CA ALA A 434 -33.17 40.94 -44.10
C ALA A 434 -32.63 42.38 -44.08
N GLY A 435 -32.06 42.83 -42.96
CA GLY A 435 -31.46 44.17 -42.88
C GLY A 435 -30.77 44.45 -41.55
N ILE A 436 -29.87 45.43 -41.59
CA ILE A 436 -29.11 45.92 -40.43
C ILE A 436 -29.18 47.44 -40.42
N ASP A 437 -29.54 47.99 -39.27
CA ASP A 437 -29.55 49.42 -39.00
C ASP A 437 -28.61 49.73 -37.83
N SER A 438 -28.03 50.94 -37.83
CA SER A 438 -27.27 51.49 -36.70
C SER A 438 -26.13 50.63 -36.16
N ALA A 439 -25.51 49.77 -36.97
CA ALA A 439 -24.36 48.98 -36.54
C ALA A 439 -23.18 49.86 -36.12
N ARG A 440 -22.57 49.57 -34.97
CA ARG A 440 -21.36 50.24 -34.45
C ARG A 440 -20.39 49.18 -33.92
N PHE A 441 -19.11 49.31 -34.30
CA PHE A 441 -18.00 48.50 -33.82
C PHE A 441 -17.11 49.38 -32.94
N LYS A 442 -17.14 49.17 -31.63
CA LYS A 442 -16.55 50.08 -30.65
C LYS A 442 -15.12 49.68 -30.25
N LYS A 443 -14.83 48.38 -30.22
CA LYS A 443 -13.51 47.84 -29.85
C LYS A 443 -13.19 46.59 -30.66
N PRO A 444 -11.92 46.37 -31.06
CA PRO A 444 -11.49 45.12 -31.67
C PRO A 444 -11.70 43.93 -30.71
N VAL A 445 -12.08 42.78 -31.26
CA VAL A 445 -12.15 41.51 -30.55
C VAL A 445 -11.06 40.59 -31.10
N SER A 446 -10.27 39.99 -30.22
CA SER A 446 -9.09 39.19 -30.55
C SER A 446 -9.26 37.73 -30.14
N PRO A 447 -8.46 36.80 -30.70
CA PRO A 447 -8.40 35.43 -30.19
C PRO A 447 -8.16 35.37 -28.67
N GLY A 448 -8.93 34.54 -27.97
CA GLY A 448 -8.94 34.42 -26.51
C GLY A 448 -10.11 35.16 -25.85
N ASP A 449 -10.72 36.12 -26.53
CA ASP A 449 -11.88 36.85 -26.00
C ASP A 449 -13.14 35.96 -25.96
N GLN A 450 -13.99 36.24 -24.97
CA GLN A 450 -15.35 35.72 -24.88
C GLN A 450 -16.34 36.85 -25.12
N ILE A 451 -17.10 36.74 -26.22
CA ILE A 451 -18.15 37.70 -26.54
C ILE A 451 -19.47 37.23 -25.94
N ILE A 452 -20.06 38.08 -25.10
CA ILE A 452 -21.43 37.92 -24.59
C ILE A 452 -22.37 38.72 -25.48
N LEU A 453 -23.31 38.02 -26.11
CA LEU A 453 -24.26 38.54 -27.07
C LEU A 453 -25.62 38.67 -26.38
N ASN A 454 -26.06 39.90 -26.11
CA ASN A 454 -27.39 40.17 -25.56
C ASN A 454 -28.29 40.68 -26.68
N VAL A 455 -29.33 39.92 -27.01
CA VAL A 455 -30.24 40.23 -28.11
C VAL A 455 -31.67 40.26 -27.62
N LYS A 456 -32.39 41.34 -27.92
CA LYS A 456 -33.78 41.56 -27.51
C LYS A 456 -34.69 41.69 -28.73
N ILE A 457 -35.92 41.20 -28.63
CA ILE A 457 -36.98 41.44 -29.62
C ILE A 457 -37.55 42.84 -29.37
N ASP A 458 -37.38 43.74 -30.33
CA ASP A 458 -37.95 45.08 -30.26
C ASP A 458 -39.40 45.09 -30.76
N ARG A 459 -39.65 44.41 -31.88
CA ARG A 459 -40.97 44.39 -32.52
C ARG A 459 -41.13 43.22 -33.50
N ILE A 460 -42.34 42.68 -33.56
CA ILE A 460 -42.77 41.72 -34.58
C ILE A 460 -43.91 42.35 -35.38
N LEU A 461 -43.77 42.47 -36.71
CA LEU A 461 -44.80 43.05 -37.56
C LEU A 461 -44.90 42.31 -38.91
N LYS A 462 -46.06 41.73 -39.21
CA LYS A 462 -46.34 41.04 -40.49
C LYS A 462 -45.25 40.04 -40.91
N GLY A 463 -44.74 39.23 -39.97
CA GLY A 463 -43.71 38.23 -40.24
C GLY A 463 -42.27 38.75 -40.26
N ILE A 464 -42.06 40.06 -40.08
CA ILE A 464 -40.74 40.67 -39.92
C ILE A 464 -40.45 40.83 -38.44
N TRP A 465 -39.32 40.30 -37.99
CA TRP A 465 -38.86 40.42 -36.61
C TRP A 465 -37.70 41.41 -36.54
N LYS A 466 -37.79 42.37 -35.62
CA LYS A 466 -36.74 43.35 -35.34
C LYS A 466 -36.11 43.09 -33.99
N TYR A 467 -34.79 43.18 -33.93
CA TYR A 467 -34.00 42.95 -32.73
C TYR A 467 -33.03 44.10 -32.48
N SER A 468 -32.75 44.34 -31.20
CA SER A 468 -31.60 45.11 -30.75
C SER A 468 -30.56 44.17 -30.15
N GLY A 469 -29.32 44.26 -30.61
CA GLY A 469 -28.21 43.41 -30.17
C GLY A 469 -27.06 44.24 -29.61
N VAL A 470 -26.50 43.81 -28.48
CA VAL A 470 -25.28 44.36 -27.87
C VAL A 470 -24.32 43.22 -27.55
N ALA A 471 -23.12 43.30 -28.09
CA ALA A 471 -22.02 42.38 -27.84
C ALA A 471 -21.01 43.01 -26.85
N THR A 472 -20.62 42.28 -25.81
CA THR A 472 -19.64 42.72 -24.81
C THR A 472 -18.50 41.71 -24.65
N VAL A 473 -17.31 42.20 -24.28
CA VAL A 473 -16.16 41.40 -23.82
C VAL A 473 -15.71 42.00 -22.50
N ASP A 474 -15.60 41.18 -21.45
CA ASP A 474 -15.31 41.63 -20.07
C ASP A 474 -16.20 42.78 -19.60
N GLY A 475 -17.49 42.74 -19.98
CA GLY A 475 -18.48 43.78 -19.67
C GLY A 475 -18.38 45.06 -20.51
N VAL A 476 -17.38 45.19 -21.38
CA VAL A 476 -17.20 46.35 -22.27
C VAL A 476 -17.89 46.12 -23.61
N VAL A 477 -18.69 47.08 -24.09
CA VAL A 477 -19.38 46.97 -25.39
C VAL A 477 -18.36 46.99 -26.54
N VAL A 478 -18.37 45.92 -27.34
CA VAL A 478 -17.50 45.77 -28.53
C VAL A 478 -18.26 46.00 -29.83
N ALA A 479 -19.56 45.65 -29.88
CA ALA A 479 -20.44 45.94 -31.01
C ALA A 479 -21.90 46.12 -30.58
N GLU A 480 -22.68 46.84 -31.38
CA GLU A 480 -24.13 46.94 -31.24
C GLU A 480 -24.78 47.10 -32.62
N ALA A 481 -25.98 46.58 -32.81
CA ALA A 481 -26.73 46.68 -34.05
C ALA A 481 -28.24 46.49 -33.85
N SER A 482 -29.04 47.09 -34.73
CA SER A 482 -30.44 46.74 -34.91
C SER A 482 -30.57 45.81 -36.12
N MET A 483 -31.20 44.66 -35.95
CA MET A 483 -31.24 43.59 -36.94
C MET A 483 -32.68 43.28 -37.33
N MET A 484 -32.93 42.98 -38.60
CA MET A 484 -34.24 42.57 -39.10
C MET A 484 -34.13 41.20 -39.76
N CYS A 485 -34.99 40.26 -39.34
CA CYS A 485 -35.03 38.91 -39.91
C CYS A 485 -36.43 38.54 -40.39
N ILE A 486 -36.50 37.73 -41.43
CA ILE A 486 -37.75 37.29 -42.06
C ILE A 486 -37.65 35.80 -42.36
N LEU A 487 -38.67 35.02 -41.99
CA LEU A 487 -38.78 33.64 -42.42
C LEU A 487 -39.42 33.61 -43.82
N LYS A 488 -38.67 33.13 -44.83
CA LYS A 488 -39.14 33.05 -46.22
C LYS A 488 -39.19 31.60 -46.69
N ALA A 489 -40.25 31.22 -47.39
CA ALA A 489 -40.31 29.90 -48.04
C ALA A 489 -39.25 29.81 -49.15
N ILE A 490 -38.62 28.65 -49.29
CA ILE A 490 -37.70 28.35 -50.40
C ILE A 490 -38.55 27.95 -51.61
N GLU A 491 -38.47 28.71 -52.70
CA GLU A 491 -39.00 28.26 -53.99
C GLU A 491 -38.08 27.13 -54.51
N LYS A 492 -38.61 25.90 -54.58
CA LYS A 492 -37.91 24.79 -55.22
C LYS A 492 -37.89 25.06 -56.72
N ASN A 493 -36.76 25.52 -57.25
CA ASN A 493 -36.50 25.44 -58.68
C ASN A 493 -36.38 23.96 -59.04
N ASN A 494 -37.35 23.42 -59.79
CA ASN A 494 -37.29 22.08 -60.37
C ASN A 494 -36.08 21.91 -61.28
#